data_AF-A0A956DRU7-F1
#
_entry.id   AF-A0A956DRU7-F1
#
_cell.length_a   1.000
_cell.length_b   1.000
_cell.length_c   1.000
_cell.angle_alpha   90.00
_cell.angle_beta   90.00
_cell.angle_gamma   90.00
#
_symmetry.space_group_name_H-M   'P 1'
#
loop_
_entity.id
_entity.type
_entity.pdbx_description
1 polymer ?
#
loop_
_entity_poly.entity_id
_entity_poly.type
_entity_poly.pdbx_seq_one_letter_code
_entity_poly.pdbx_strand_id
1 'polypeptide(L)' 'MGTLNTPRKKLVEDLKTYGEDQVATKIRGLSKRDYERLSEIAFTHALTGMLVAKALALAAVEVVEGAPRDLARKRRIFPK' A
#
# COMPACT_ATOMS: atom_id res chain seq x y z
N MET A 1 2.51 17.57 8.51
CA MET A 1 2.04 16.64 7.45
C MET A 1 1.17 15.57 8.10
N GLY A 2 0.06 15.18 7.47
CA GLY A 2 -0.75 14.06 7.95
C GLY A 2 -0.16 12.72 7.53
N THR A 3 -0.42 11.67 8.29
CA THR A 3 0.04 10.30 8.00
C THR A 3 -1.10 9.32 8.17
N LEU A 4 -1.11 8.27 7.34
CA LEU A 4 -2.01 7.13 7.54
C LEU A 4 -1.24 5.99 8.17
N ASN A 5 -1.46 5.78 9.46
CA ASN A 5 -0.81 4.70 10.18
C ASN A 5 -1.68 3.44 10.12
N THR A 6 -1.16 2.38 9.52
CA THR A 6 -1.77 1.04 9.52
C THR A 6 -0.76 0.04 10.07
N PRO A 7 -1.19 -1.01 10.79
CA PRO A 7 -0.29 -2.10 11.14
C PRO A 7 0.29 -2.76 9.89
N ARG A 8 1.61 -3.01 9.86
CA ARG A 8 2.30 -3.69 8.74
C ARG A 8 1.60 -4.99 8.32
N LYS A 9 1.09 -5.75 9.29
CA LYS A 9 0.35 -6.99 9.03
C LYS A 9 -0.90 -6.76 8.17
N LYS A 10 -1.68 -5.73 8.48
CA LYS A 10 -2.90 -5.37 7.73
C LYS A 10 -2.54 -4.89 6.31
N LEU A 11 -1.51 -4.07 6.18
CA LEU A 11 -1.02 -3.63 4.87
C LEU A 11 -0.61 -4.81 3.97
N VAL A 12 0.06 -5.81 4.55
CA VAL A 12 0.44 -7.03 3.83
C VAL A 12 -0.78 -7.80 3.31
N GLU A 13 -1.86 -7.88 4.09
CA GLU A 13 -3.11 -8.53 3.67
C GLU A 13 -3.82 -7.74 2.55
N ASP A 14 -3.86 -6.41 2.67
CA ASP A 14 -4.43 -5.53 1.65
C ASP A 14 -3.66 -5.65 0.33
N LEU A 15 -2.32 -5.63 0.37
CA LEU A 15 -1.46 -5.79 -0.82
C LEU A 15 -1.68 -7.14 -1.52
N LYS A 16 -1.75 -8.23 -0.75
CA LYS A 16 -2.06 -9.55 -1.30
C LYS A 16 -3.43 -9.59 -1.98
N THR A 17 -4.42 -8.88 -1.43
CA THR A 17 -5.76 -8.76 -2.03
C THR A 17 -5.71 -8.07 -3.39
N TYR A 18 -4.80 -7.13 -3.59
CA TYR A 18 -4.57 -6.48 -4.90
C TYR A 18 -3.67 -7.28 -5.85
N GLY A 19 -3.09 -8.38 -5.38
CA GLY A 19 -2.13 -9.21 -6.14
C GLY A 19 -0.69 -8.73 -6.06
N GLU A 20 -0.38 -7.84 -5.13
CA GLU A 20 0.95 -7.27 -4.92
C GLU A 20 1.79 -8.14 -3.96
N ASP A 21 1.87 -9.44 -4.26
CA ASP A 21 2.53 -10.43 -3.40
C ASP A 21 4.02 -10.10 -3.17
N GLN A 22 4.71 -9.60 -4.19
CA GLN A 22 6.13 -9.20 -4.12
C GLN A 22 6.36 -7.92 -3.32
N VAL A 23 5.42 -6.98 -3.34
CA VAL A 23 5.50 -5.76 -2.52
C VAL A 23 5.20 -6.12 -1.06
N ALA A 24 4.21 -6.99 -0.84
CA ALA A 24 3.81 -7.46 0.48
C ALA A 24 4.95 -8.15 1.24
N THR A 25 5.81 -8.93 0.56
CA THR A 25 6.99 -9.54 1.21
C THR A 25 8.01 -8.50 1.66
N LYS A 26 8.16 -7.41 0.91
CA LYS A 26 9.13 -6.34 1.20
C LYS A 26 8.67 -5.40 2.32
N ILE A 27 7.36 -5.23 2.55
CA ILE A 27 6.82 -4.36 3.62
C ILE A 27 7.40 -4.67 5.00
N ARG A 28 7.63 -5.94 5.32
CA ARG A 28 8.17 -6.33 6.64
C ARG A 28 9.58 -5.82 6.87
N GLY A 29 10.38 -5.73 5.80
CA GLY A 29 11.77 -5.29 5.84
C GLY A 29 11.96 -3.78 5.68
N LEU A 30 10.89 -3.01 5.47
CA LEU A 30 11.00 -1.56 5.34
C LEU A 30 11.57 -0.93 6.62
N SER A 31 12.48 0.02 6.43
CA SER A 31 12.97 0.86 7.52
C SER A 31 11.82 1.70 8.10
N LYS A 32 12.01 2.24 9.31
CA LYS A 32 11.01 3.15 9.89
C LYS A 32 10.79 4.38 8.99
N ARG A 33 11.87 4.93 8.43
CA ARG A 33 11.84 6.10 7.54
C ARG A 33 11.05 5.83 6.25
N ASP A 34 11.25 4.66 5.64
CA ASP A 34 10.51 4.31 4.42
C ASP A 34 9.03 4.06 4.72
N TYR A 35 8.74 3.50 5.89
CA TYR A 35 7.37 3.30 6.33
C TYR A 35 6.65 4.62 6.65
N GLU A 36 7.36 5.59 7.23
CA GLU A 36 6.86 6.95 7.42
C GLU A 36 6.57 7.62 6.08
N ARG A 37 7.51 7.54 5.11
CA ARG A 37 7.32 8.06 3.75
C ARG A 37 6.11 7.42 3.06
N LEU A 38 5.93 6.11 3.16
CA LEU A 38 4.76 5.40 2.67
C LEU A 38 3.47 5.97 3.27
N SER A 39 3.47 6.22 4.58
CA SER A 39 2.30 6.73 5.30
C SER A 39 1.93 8.16 4.88
N GLU A 40 2.90 8.99 4.51
CA GLU A 40 2.70 10.34 3.96
C GLU A 40 2.14 10.32 2.53
N ILE A 41 2.69 9.46 1.66
CA ILE A 41 2.19 9.27 0.29
C ILE A 41 0.75 8.74 0.33
N ALA A 42 0.49 7.76 1.19
CA ALA A 42 -0.85 7.21 1.38
C ALA A 42 -1.84 8.26 1.85
N PHE A 43 -1.44 9.15 2.77
CA PHE A 43 -2.30 10.26 3.22
C PHE A 43 -2.68 11.18 2.07
N THR A 44 -1.72 11.54 1.22
CA THR A 44 -1.95 12.35 0.02
C THR A 44 -2.98 11.71 -0.92
N HIS A 45 -2.87 10.40 -1.16
CA HIS A 45 -3.85 9.67 -1.96
C HIS A 45 -5.23 9.59 -1.31
N ALA A 46 -5.33 9.49 0.02
CA ALA A 46 -6.62 9.45 0.69
C ALA A 46 -7.35 10.80 0.64
N LEU A 47 -6.62 11.92 0.61
CA LEU A 47 -7.21 13.25 0.43
C LEU A 47 -7.93 13.41 -0.91
N THR A 48 -7.64 12.59 -1.92
CA THR A 48 -8.36 12.59 -3.20
C THR A 48 -9.69 11.83 -3.14
N GLY A 49 -10.16 11.44 -1.95
CA GLY A 49 -11.36 10.62 -1.75
C GLY A 49 -11.16 9.12 -2.00
N MET A 50 -9.91 8.66 -2.13
CA MET A 50 -9.62 7.25 -2.35
C MET A 50 -9.82 6.42 -1.08
N LEU A 51 -10.26 5.16 -1.23
CA LEU A 51 -10.28 4.21 -0.12
C LEU A 51 -8.89 4.07 0.52
N VAL A 52 -8.82 4.17 1.86
CA VAL A 52 -7.58 4.11 2.64
C VAL A 52 -6.73 2.88 2.28
N ALA A 53 -7.35 1.71 2.13
CA ALA A 53 -6.64 0.49 1.75
C ALA A 53 -6.00 0.58 0.36
N LYS A 54 -6.66 1.24 -0.59
CA LYS A 54 -6.12 1.45 -1.94
C LYS A 54 -5.00 2.50 -1.93
N ALA A 55 -5.19 3.58 -1.18
CA ALA A 55 -4.19 4.62 -1.00
C ALA A 55 -2.89 4.07 -0.39
N LEU A 56 -3.00 3.24 0.65
CA LEU A 56 -1.88 2.54 1.26
C LEU A 56 -1.20 1.55 0.32
N ALA A 57 -1.97 0.81 -0.49
CA ALA A 57 -1.41 -0.13 -1.46
C ALA A 57 -0.63 0.59 -2.58
N LEU A 58 -1.13 1.71 -3.10
CA LEU A 58 -0.42 2.51 -4.10
C LEU A 58 0.87 3.10 -3.54
N ALA A 59 0.80 3.68 -2.33
CA ALA A 59 1.97 4.21 -1.65
C ALA A 59 3.03 3.14 -1.38
N ALA A 60 2.59 1.93 -1.01
CA ALA A 60 3.48 0.79 -0.81
C ALA A 60 4.22 0.39 -2.09
N VAL A 61 3.51 0.32 -3.22
CA VAL A 61 4.12 0.06 -4.53
C VAL A 61 5.15 1.15 -4.86
N GLU A 62 4.77 2.42 -4.71
CA GLU A 62 5.66 3.55 -5.02
C GLU A 62 6.96 3.53 -4.19
N VAL A 63 6.86 3.29 -2.88
CA VAL A 63 8.05 3.26 -2.00
C VAL A 63 8.93 2.04 -2.29
N VAL A 64 8.33 0.88 -2.56
CA VAL A 64 9.07 -0.37 -2.77
C VAL A 64 9.72 -0.44 -4.15
N GLU A 65 9.07 0.09 -5.18
CA GLU A 65 9.57 0.09 -6.56
C GLU A 65 10.37 1.36 -6.89
N GLY A 66 10.25 2.41 -6.07
CA GLY A 66 10.90 3.71 -6.29
C GLY A 66 10.22 4.56 -7.36
N ALA A 67 9.09 4.10 -7.91
CA ALA A 67 8.30 4.79 -8.92
C ALA A 67 6.80 4.48 -8.75
N PRO A 68 5.91 5.45 -9.02
CA PRO A 68 4.47 5.22 -8.94
C PRO A 68 4.02 4.29 -10.07
N ARG A 69 3.27 3.25 -9.71
CA ARG A 69 2.65 2.29 -10.65
C ARG A 69 1.21 1.98 -10.23
N ASP A 70 0.36 1.74 -11.22
CA ASP A 70 -0.98 1.18 -11.00
C ASP A 70 -0.90 -0.18 -10.30
N LEU A 71 -1.83 -0.46 -9.37
CA LEU A 71 -1.94 -1.78 -8.73
C LEU A 71 -2.17 -2.86 -9.80
N ALA A 72 -1.62 -4.05 -9.58
CA ALA A 72 -1.75 -5.20 -10.47
C ALA A 72 -3.22 -5.58 -10.75
N ARG A 73 -4.14 -5.20 -9.85
CA ARG A 73 -5.59 -5.46 -9.95
C ARG A 73 -5.85 -6.94 -10.28
N LYS A 74 -5.39 -7.87 -9.42
CA LYS A 74 -5.99 -9.22 -9.43
C LYS A 74 -7.48 -9.02 -9.16
N ARG A 75 -8.31 -9.20 -10.20
CA ARG A 75 -9.77 -9.11 -10.12
C ARG A 75 -10.20 -9.96 -8.91
N ARG A 76 -10.86 -9.36 -7.92
CA ARG A 76 -11.44 -10.12 -6.80
C ARG A 76 -12.32 -11.22 -7.40
N ILE A 77 -11.86 -12.46 -7.35
CA ILE A 77 -12.70 -13.62 -7.64
C ILE A 77 -13.50 -13.80 -6.36
N PHE A 78 -14.73 -13.29 -6.32
CA PHE A 78 -15.68 -13.69 -5.29
C PHE A 78 -16.07 -15.14 -5.61
N PRO A 79 -15.72 -16.14 -4.78
CA PRO A 79 -16.36 -17.45 -4.91
C PRO A 79 -17.85 -17.24 -4.68
N LYS A 80 -18.65 -17.78 -5.61
CA LYS A 80 -20.11 -17.70 -5.60
C LYS A 80 -20.68 -18.71 -4.62
#